data_AF-A0A6P9B649-F1
#
_entry.id   AF-A0A6P9B649-F1
#
_cell.length_a   1.000
_cell.length_b   1.000
_cell.length_c   1.000
_cell.angle_alpha   90.00
_cell.angle_beta   90.00
_cell.angle_gamma   90.00
#
_symmetry.space_group_name_H-M   'P 1'
#
loop_
_entity.id
_entity.type
_entity.pdbx_description
1 polymer ?
#
loop_
_entity_poly.entity_id
_entity_poly.type
_entity_poly.pdbx_seq_one_letter_code
_entity_poly.pdbx_strand_id
1 'polypeptide(L)'
;MGSRGYPTCLIIPVGPLHVEFSQVVNLKNVEKENPELREGGRYTPKDCKALQKVAIIIPFRNRDEHLKYWLFYLHPILQRQQLDYGIYVINQDGEETFNRAKLLNVGFTEALKEYDYDCFVFSDVDLIPMDDRNIYKCYNQPRHLSVSMDKFGFRLPYNQYFGGVSALSKEQFQKINGFPNNYWGWGGEDDDIYNRLVFKGMGISRPDAAIGKCRMIRHMRDTKNEPNPQRFNKIAHTKETMKSDGLNSLTYTVIKTDKFQLYTKITVDIGSPKS
;
A
#
# COMPACT_ATOMS: atom_id res chain seq x y z
N MET A 1 -32.08 -24.45 -14.84
CA MET A 1 -30.65 -24.61 -15.18
C MET A 1 -29.87 -23.69 -14.26
N GLY A 2 -29.23 -24.25 -13.22
CA GLY A 2 -28.37 -23.45 -12.36
C GLY A 2 -27.13 -23.04 -13.14
N SER A 3 -26.90 -21.74 -13.32
CA SER A 3 -25.66 -21.22 -13.87
C SER A 3 -24.50 -21.75 -13.03
N ARG A 4 -23.68 -22.65 -13.59
CA ARG A 4 -22.41 -23.01 -12.95
C ARG A 4 -21.55 -21.76 -12.96
N GLY A 5 -21.46 -21.10 -11.80
CA GLY A 5 -20.56 -19.96 -11.63
C GLY A 5 -19.12 -20.35 -11.94
N TYR A 6 -18.32 -19.39 -12.40
CA TYR A 6 -16.89 -19.61 -12.65
C TYR A 6 -16.18 -20.18 -11.39
N PRO A 7 -15.23 -21.12 -11.56
CA PRO A 7 -14.43 -21.62 -10.45
C PRO A 7 -13.54 -20.51 -9.86
N THR A 8 -13.16 -20.62 -8.59
CA THR A 8 -12.15 -19.73 -7.98
C THR A 8 -10.79 -19.91 -8.66
N CYS A 9 -10.08 -18.81 -8.90
CA CYS A 9 -8.77 -18.85 -9.55
C CYS A 9 -7.73 -19.64 -8.73
N LEU A 10 -6.84 -20.34 -9.44
CA LEU A 10 -5.61 -20.88 -8.87
C LEU A 10 -4.48 -19.87 -9.07
N ILE A 11 -3.68 -19.61 -8.04
CA ILE A 11 -2.48 -18.77 -8.18
C ILE A 11 -1.48 -19.43 -9.13
N ILE A 12 -0.76 -18.63 -9.91
CA ILE A 12 0.25 -19.11 -10.87
C ILE A 12 1.60 -18.40 -10.61
N PRO A 13 2.15 -18.48 -9.38
CA PRO A 13 3.42 -17.83 -9.04
C PRO A 13 4.59 -18.53 -9.74
N VAL A 14 5.60 -17.75 -10.15
CA VAL A 14 6.87 -18.29 -10.66
C VAL A 14 7.93 -18.41 -9.57
N GLY A 15 7.68 -17.87 -8.38
CA GLY A 15 8.59 -17.89 -7.25
C GLY A 15 9.55 -16.70 -7.22
N PRO A 16 10.83 -16.90 -6.87
CA PRO A 16 11.81 -15.83 -6.76
C PRO A 16 11.99 -15.04 -8.06
N LEU A 17 12.13 -13.72 -7.94
CA LEU A 17 12.29 -12.78 -9.04
C LEU A 17 13.61 -12.02 -8.91
N HIS A 18 14.27 -11.79 -10.03
CA HIS A 18 15.41 -10.86 -10.09
C HIS A 18 14.88 -9.43 -10.20
N VAL A 19 15.16 -8.60 -9.20
CA VAL A 19 14.69 -7.21 -9.11
C VAL A 19 15.90 -6.29 -9.17
N GLU A 20 16.00 -5.45 -10.20
CA GLU A 20 17.07 -4.47 -10.36
C GLU A 20 16.54 -3.09 -10.81
N PHE A 21 17.34 -2.04 -10.59
CA PHE A 21 16.96 -0.65 -10.83
C PHE A 21 17.97 0.10 -11.72
N SER A 22 18.71 -0.66 -12.54
CA SER A 22 19.72 -0.13 -13.46
C SER A 22 19.15 0.26 -14.82
N GLN A 23 17.99 -0.29 -15.19
CA GLN A 23 17.39 -0.12 -16.51
C GLN A 23 16.28 0.92 -16.51
N VAL A 24 16.31 1.85 -17.47
CA VAL A 24 15.26 2.86 -17.62
C VAL A 24 13.92 2.22 -17.97
N VAL A 25 12.89 2.49 -17.19
CA VAL A 25 11.54 1.99 -17.43
C VAL A 25 10.73 2.97 -18.30
N ASN A 26 10.12 2.45 -19.36
CA ASN A 26 9.19 3.19 -20.21
C ASN A 26 7.76 2.68 -20.00
N LEU A 27 6.88 3.53 -19.45
CA LEU A 27 5.49 3.15 -19.15
C LEU A 27 4.69 2.71 -20.38
N LYS A 28 4.97 3.24 -21.58
CA LYS A 28 4.30 2.79 -22.81
C LYS A 28 4.64 1.33 -23.16
N ASN A 29 5.84 0.87 -22.81
CA ASN A 29 6.20 -0.53 -22.97
C ASN A 29 5.51 -1.39 -21.91
N VAL A 30 5.47 -0.92 -20.66
CA VAL A 30 4.73 -1.60 -19.58
C VAL A 30 3.25 -1.76 -19.95
N GLU A 31 2.61 -0.74 -20.52
CA GLU A 31 1.23 -0.82 -21.03
C GLU A 31 1.08 -1.90 -22.12
N LYS A 32 1.97 -1.93 -23.11
CA LYS A 32 1.94 -2.92 -24.20
C LYS A 32 2.16 -4.35 -23.71
N GLU A 33 3.02 -4.54 -22.72
CA GLU A 33 3.33 -5.84 -22.11
C GLU A 33 2.22 -6.32 -21.17
N ASN A 34 1.30 -5.44 -20.77
CA ASN A 34 0.18 -5.75 -19.88
C ASN A 34 -1.17 -5.38 -20.53
N PRO A 35 -1.53 -5.98 -21.69
CA PRO A 35 -2.70 -5.58 -22.48
C PRO A 35 -4.05 -5.86 -21.80
N GLU A 36 -4.05 -6.69 -20.76
CA GLU A 36 -5.24 -7.05 -19.99
C GLU A 36 -5.61 -6.00 -18.93
N LEU A 37 -4.74 -5.02 -18.69
CA LEU A 37 -5.05 -3.89 -17.82
C LEU A 37 -6.10 -3.00 -18.47
N ARG A 38 -7.05 -2.54 -17.66
CA ARG A 38 -8.03 -1.51 -18.03
C ARG A 38 -7.62 -0.17 -17.43
N GLU A 39 -8.18 0.91 -17.98
CA GLU A 39 -8.00 2.27 -17.49
C GLU A 39 -8.17 2.36 -15.96
N GLY A 40 -7.30 3.17 -15.34
CA GLY A 40 -7.18 3.31 -13.90
C GLY A 40 -6.30 2.24 -13.24
N GLY A 41 -5.57 1.43 -14.00
CA GLY A 41 -4.74 0.35 -13.47
C GLY A 41 -5.55 -0.82 -12.93
N ARG A 42 -6.68 -1.14 -13.59
CA ARG A 42 -7.64 -2.14 -13.14
C ARG A 42 -7.43 -3.48 -13.83
N TYR A 43 -7.44 -4.56 -13.06
CA TYR A 43 -7.37 -5.92 -13.60
C TYR A 43 -8.31 -6.85 -12.85
N THR A 44 -8.93 -7.77 -13.58
CA THR A 44 -9.72 -8.88 -13.02
C THR A 44 -9.51 -10.09 -13.94
N PRO A 45 -9.20 -11.30 -13.41
CA PRO A 45 -9.12 -12.51 -14.23
C PRO A 45 -10.42 -12.76 -15.02
N LYS A 46 -10.30 -13.17 -16.29
CA LYS A 46 -11.44 -13.38 -17.19
C LYS A 46 -12.10 -14.76 -17.02
N ASP A 47 -11.31 -15.78 -16.72
CA ASP A 47 -11.73 -17.18 -16.80
C ASP A 47 -12.06 -17.83 -15.45
N CYS A 48 -11.92 -17.06 -14.36
CA CYS A 48 -12.14 -17.55 -13.00
C CYS A 48 -12.54 -16.41 -12.06
N LYS A 49 -13.14 -16.77 -10.93
CA LYS A 49 -13.45 -15.81 -9.86
C LYS A 49 -12.16 -15.45 -9.12
N ALA A 50 -11.80 -14.17 -9.15
CA ALA A 50 -10.63 -13.62 -8.47
C ALA A 50 -10.58 -14.02 -6.99
N LEU A 51 -9.36 -14.15 -6.45
CA LEU A 51 -9.18 -14.53 -5.05
C LEU A 51 -9.71 -13.49 -4.07
N GLN A 52 -9.57 -12.21 -4.40
CA GLN A 52 -9.96 -11.10 -3.55
C GLN A 52 -10.04 -9.79 -4.36
N LYS A 53 -10.87 -8.83 -3.89
CA LYS A 53 -10.94 -7.47 -4.43
C LYS A 53 -10.00 -6.54 -3.67
N VAL A 54 -8.90 -6.15 -4.29
CA VAL A 54 -7.77 -5.46 -3.64
C VAL A 54 -7.57 -4.05 -4.18
N ALA A 55 -7.68 -3.04 -3.33
CA ALA A 55 -7.16 -1.70 -3.60
C ALA A 55 -5.71 -1.60 -3.14
N ILE A 56 -4.80 -1.27 -4.04
CA ILE A 56 -3.39 -1.01 -3.69
C ILE A 56 -3.21 0.50 -3.60
N ILE A 57 -2.91 0.98 -2.40
CA ILE A 57 -2.77 2.39 -2.06
C ILE A 57 -1.29 2.73 -1.90
N ILE A 58 -0.82 3.71 -2.69
CA ILE A 58 0.56 4.17 -2.69
C ILE A 58 0.58 5.65 -2.29
N PRO A 59 1.12 6.01 -1.11
CA PRO A 59 1.30 7.40 -0.70
C PRO A 59 2.45 8.00 -1.51
N PHE A 60 2.26 9.19 -2.08
CA PHE A 60 3.16 9.67 -3.13
C PHE A 60 3.38 11.18 -3.12
N ARG A 61 4.61 11.60 -3.44
CA ARG A 61 4.95 12.95 -3.89
C ARG A 61 6.31 12.94 -4.58
N ASN A 62 6.41 13.47 -5.80
CA ASN A 62 7.67 13.66 -6.54
C ASN A 62 8.57 12.41 -6.65
N ARG A 63 7.98 11.22 -6.82
CA ARG A 63 8.69 9.93 -6.95
C ARG A 63 8.40 9.20 -8.26
N ASP A 64 8.22 9.93 -9.36
CA ASP A 64 7.72 9.36 -10.61
C ASP A 64 8.63 8.24 -11.16
N GLU A 65 9.96 8.38 -11.08
CA GLU A 65 10.88 7.30 -11.49
C GLU A 65 10.71 6.02 -10.64
N HIS A 66 10.46 6.15 -9.34
CA HIS A 66 10.20 4.99 -8.48
C HIS A 66 8.89 4.32 -8.84
N LEU A 67 7.85 5.12 -9.10
CA LEU A 67 6.55 4.60 -9.52
C LEU A 67 6.66 3.81 -10.82
N LYS A 68 7.51 4.23 -11.77
CA LYS A 68 7.73 3.46 -13.00
C LYS A 68 8.25 2.06 -12.71
N TYR A 69 9.29 1.93 -11.87
CA TYR A 69 9.78 0.61 -11.44
C TYR A 69 8.71 -0.18 -10.70
N TRP A 70 7.94 0.46 -9.81
CA TRP A 70 6.87 -0.18 -9.08
C TRP A 70 5.83 -0.79 -10.04
N LEU A 71 5.33 -0.02 -11.00
CA LEU A 71 4.36 -0.49 -11.99
C LEU A 71 4.93 -1.60 -12.87
N PHE A 72 6.17 -1.46 -13.33
CA PHE A 72 6.87 -2.47 -14.14
C PHE A 72 6.93 -3.82 -13.45
N TYR A 73 7.31 -3.87 -12.16
CA TYR A 73 7.42 -5.13 -11.44
C TYR A 73 6.06 -5.65 -10.94
N LEU A 74 5.21 -4.79 -10.39
CA LEU A 74 4.03 -5.25 -9.66
C LEU A 74 2.88 -5.66 -10.59
N HIS A 75 2.67 -5.03 -11.74
CA HIS A 75 1.57 -5.44 -12.62
C HIS A 75 1.62 -6.92 -13.02
N PRO A 76 2.76 -7.45 -13.52
CA PRO A 76 2.86 -8.88 -13.83
C PRO A 76 2.67 -9.77 -12.60
N ILE A 77 3.22 -9.36 -11.44
CA ILE A 77 3.09 -10.11 -10.18
C ILE A 77 1.64 -10.24 -9.75
N LEU A 78 0.91 -9.12 -9.72
CA LEU A 78 -0.48 -9.06 -9.26
C LEU A 78 -1.44 -9.84 -10.20
N GLN A 79 -1.16 -9.82 -11.51
CA GLN A 79 -1.91 -10.63 -12.48
C GLN A 79 -1.70 -12.14 -12.24
N ARG A 80 -0.45 -12.59 -11.99
CA ARG A 80 -0.16 -14.00 -11.64
C ARG A 80 -0.78 -14.43 -10.31
N GLN A 81 -1.00 -13.47 -9.42
CA GLN A 81 -1.71 -13.68 -8.15
C GLN A 81 -3.24 -13.74 -8.30
N GLN A 82 -3.79 -13.54 -9.49
CA GLN A 82 -5.21 -13.70 -9.80
C GLN A 82 -6.14 -12.85 -8.90
N LEU A 83 -5.75 -11.59 -8.68
CA LEU A 83 -6.49 -10.62 -7.89
C LEU A 83 -7.42 -9.79 -8.78
N ASP A 84 -8.56 -9.34 -8.23
CA ASP A 84 -9.33 -8.25 -8.81
C ASP A 84 -8.81 -6.96 -8.17
N TYR A 85 -7.93 -6.24 -8.87
CA TYR A 85 -7.20 -5.14 -8.24
C TYR A 85 -7.32 -3.82 -8.97
N GLY A 86 -7.02 -2.75 -8.22
CA GLY A 86 -6.78 -1.40 -8.74
C GLY A 86 -5.62 -0.74 -8.01
N ILE A 87 -4.87 0.09 -8.73
CA ILE A 87 -3.71 0.83 -8.19
C ILE A 87 -4.08 2.31 -8.05
N TYR A 88 -3.92 2.82 -6.83
CA TYR A 88 -4.25 4.18 -6.44
C TYR A 88 -3.01 4.89 -5.90
N VAL A 89 -2.49 5.83 -6.67
CA VAL A 89 -1.38 6.70 -6.29
C VAL A 89 -1.96 7.97 -5.67
N ILE A 90 -1.81 8.11 -4.36
CA ILE A 90 -2.35 9.24 -3.61
C ILE A 90 -1.28 10.31 -3.50
N ASN A 91 -1.38 11.29 -4.39
CA ASN A 91 -0.40 12.35 -4.55
C ASN A 91 -0.72 13.51 -3.59
N GLN A 92 0.18 13.80 -2.67
CA GLN A 92 0.08 14.99 -1.83
C GLN A 92 0.40 16.23 -2.64
N ASP A 93 -0.55 17.15 -2.74
CA ASP A 93 -0.36 18.44 -3.37
C ASP A 93 0.46 19.39 -2.49
N GLY A 94 1.10 20.35 -3.16
CA GLY A 94 1.86 21.40 -2.51
C GLY A 94 3.12 20.91 -1.78
N GLU A 95 3.63 21.83 -0.98
CA GLU A 95 5.01 21.86 -0.52
C GLU A 95 5.11 21.72 1.00
N GLU A 96 4.04 21.27 1.66
CA GLU A 96 4.00 21.05 3.11
C GLU A 96 4.76 19.77 3.52
N THR A 97 4.87 19.52 4.83
CA THR A 97 5.49 18.29 5.32
C THR A 97 4.72 17.06 4.82
N PHE A 98 5.43 16.01 4.41
CA PHE A 98 4.79 14.79 3.92
C PHE A 98 4.04 14.08 5.05
N ASN A 99 2.85 13.54 4.76
CA ASN A 99 2.06 12.78 5.75
C ASN A 99 1.59 11.46 5.15
N ARG A 100 2.43 10.44 5.32
CA ARG A 100 2.22 9.10 4.78
C ARG A 100 0.89 8.50 5.23
N ALA A 101 0.66 8.39 6.54
CA ALA A 101 -0.53 7.74 7.09
C ALA A 101 -1.84 8.40 6.68
N LYS A 102 -1.87 9.74 6.61
CA LYS A 102 -3.06 10.49 6.17
C LYS A 102 -3.38 10.22 4.70
N LEU A 103 -2.38 10.14 3.81
CA LEU A 103 -2.59 9.77 2.41
C LEU A 103 -3.12 8.33 2.25
N LEU A 104 -2.70 7.41 3.11
CA LEU A 104 -3.23 6.04 3.11
C LEU A 104 -4.73 6.01 3.49
N ASN A 105 -5.15 6.81 4.47
CA ASN A 105 -6.56 7.00 4.82
C ASN A 105 -7.37 7.60 3.65
N VAL A 106 -6.81 8.59 2.95
CA VAL A 106 -7.42 9.16 1.73
C VAL A 106 -7.61 8.06 0.68
N GLY A 107 -6.56 7.28 0.40
CA GLY A 107 -6.64 6.22 -0.61
C GLY A 107 -7.66 5.14 -0.27
N PHE A 108 -7.77 4.73 0.99
CA PHE A 108 -8.84 3.84 1.45
C PHE A 108 -10.23 4.42 1.13
N THR A 109 -10.42 5.71 1.45
CA THR A 109 -11.71 6.39 1.29
C THR A 109 -12.08 6.58 -0.18
N GLU A 110 -11.14 7.03 -1.02
CA GLU A 110 -11.38 7.26 -2.44
C GLU A 110 -11.54 5.96 -3.23
N ALA A 111 -10.74 4.92 -2.95
CA ALA A 111 -10.85 3.64 -3.65
C ALA A 111 -12.24 3.00 -3.45
N LEU A 112 -12.85 3.16 -2.27
CA LEU A 112 -14.20 2.68 -1.98
C LEU A 112 -15.32 3.42 -2.72
N LYS A 113 -15.07 4.61 -3.25
CA LYS A 113 -16.04 5.31 -4.11
C LYS A 113 -16.08 4.71 -5.52
N GLU A 114 -14.98 4.12 -5.96
CA GLU A 114 -14.79 3.57 -7.31
C GLU A 114 -15.25 2.11 -7.40
N TYR A 115 -15.03 1.31 -6.35
CA TYR A 115 -15.36 -0.11 -6.36
C TYR A 115 -15.49 -0.66 -4.94
N ASP A 116 -16.22 -1.78 -4.81
CA ASP A 116 -16.55 -2.40 -3.53
C ASP A 116 -15.40 -3.28 -2.99
N TYR A 117 -14.19 -2.73 -2.93
CA TYR A 117 -13.00 -3.41 -2.40
C TYR A 117 -13.22 -3.92 -0.96
N ASP A 118 -12.72 -5.12 -0.71
CA ASP A 118 -12.76 -5.76 0.62
C ASP A 118 -11.37 -5.88 1.26
N CYS A 119 -10.31 -5.58 0.50
CA CYS A 119 -8.93 -5.60 0.91
C CYS A 119 -8.16 -4.36 0.46
N PHE A 120 -7.28 -3.87 1.35
CA PHE A 120 -6.44 -2.71 1.10
C PHE A 120 -4.99 -3.06 1.36
N VAL A 121 -4.16 -2.96 0.33
CA VAL A 121 -2.71 -3.09 0.45
C VAL A 121 -2.12 -1.68 0.47
N PHE A 122 -1.40 -1.34 1.52
CA PHE A 122 -0.71 -0.07 1.67
C PHE A 122 0.76 -0.30 1.37
N SER A 123 1.27 0.26 0.27
CA SER A 123 2.63 0.00 -0.22
C SER A 123 3.41 1.30 -0.35
N ASP A 124 4.60 1.34 0.23
CA ASP A 124 5.59 2.33 -0.17
C ASP A 124 5.98 2.14 -1.65
N VAL A 125 6.17 3.24 -2.38
CA VAL A 125 6.46 3.23 -3.84
C VAL A 125 7.84 2.66 -4.16
N ASP A 126 8.73 2.61 -3.18
CA ASP A 126 10.12 2.18 -3.32
C ASP A 126 10.37 0.73 -2.91
N LEU A 127 9.33 -0.05 -2.56
CA LEU A 127 9.48 -1.45 -2.16
C LEU A 127 8.90 -2.41 -3.20
N ILE A 128 9.77 -3.28 -3.73
CA ILE A 128 9.42 -4.29 -4.72
C ILE A 128 9.59 -5.69 -4.11
N PRO A 129 8.58 -6.58 -4.19
CA PRO A 129 8.72 -7.95 -3.70
C PRO A 129 9.66 -8.75 -4.61
N MET A 130 10.48 -9.61 -4.01
CA MET A 130 11.45 -10.46 -4.71
C MET A 130 10.93 -11.89 -4.92
N ASP A 131 9.68 -12.16 -4.57
CA ASP A 131 9.04 -13.47 -4.74
C ASP A 131 7.53 -13.29 -4.89
N ASP A 132 6.95 -13.74 -5.99
CA ASP A 132 5.51 -13.56 -6.25
C ASP A 132 4.61 -14.53 -5.48
N ARG A 133 5.19 -15.48 -4.73
CA ARG A 133 4.47 -16.26 -3.71
C ARG A 133 4.11 -15.40 -2.49
N ASN A 134 4.68 -14.20 -2.35
CA ASN A 134 4.22 -13.20 -1.40
C ASN A 134 2.95 -12.52 -1.93
N ILE A 135 1.77 -13.11 -1.65
CA ILE A 135 0.50 -12.68 -2.25
C ILE A 135 0.01 -11.36 -1.65
N TYR A 136 -0.22 -10.34 -2.49
CA TYR A 136 -0.67 -8.99 -2.13
C TYR A 136 -2.19 -8.95 -1.88
N LYS A 137 -2.62 -9.64 -0.82
CA LYS A 137 -4.02 -9.71 -0.41
C LYS A 137 -4.15 -9.74 1.12
N CYS A 138 -5.38 -9.73 1.58
CA CYS A 138 -5.71 -9.72 3.00
C CYS A 138 -5.91 -11.14 3.54
N TYR A 139 -5.80 -11.25 4.87
CA TYR A 139 -5.91 -12.48 5.63
C TYR A 139 -6.75 -12.22 6.89
N ASN A 140 -7.03 -13.27 7.66
CA ASN A 140 -7.82 -13.18 8.89
C ASN A 140 -7.19 -12.25 9.94
N GLN A 141 -5.88 -12.05 9.87
CA GLN A 141 -5.12 -11.11 10.69
C GLN A 141 -4.44 -10.07 9.78
N PRO A 142 -4.24 -8.82 10.25
CA PRO A 142 -3.48 -7.80 9.54
C PRO A 142 -2.16 -8.37 9.02
N ARG A 143 -1.87 -8.13 7.75
CA ARG A 143 -0.74 -8.75 7.05
C ARG A 143 0.39 -7.74 6.91
N HIS A 144 1.58 -8.09 7.39
CA HIS A 144 2.81 -7.38 7.04
C HIS A 144 3.50 -8.15 5.89
N LEU A 145 3.65 -7.52 4.72
CA LEU A 145 4.15 -8.14 3.49
C LEU A 145 5.66 -7.95 3.30
N SER A 146 6.23 -6.82 3.73
CA SER A 146 7.66 -6.48 3.57
C SER A 146 8.53 -6.87 4.76
N VAL A 147 8.52 -8.15 5.14
CA VAL A 147 9.13 -8.62 6.39
C VAL A 147 10.65 -8.77 6.34
N SER A 148 11.24 -8.83 5.14
CA SER A 148 12.67 -9.04 4.92
C SER A 148 13.19 -8.08 3.86
N MET A 149 13.54 -6.85 4.26
CA MET A 149 14.02 -5.82 3.32
C MET A 149 15.55 -5.81 3.20
N ASP A 150 16.05 -5.64 1.99
CA ASP A 150 17.49 -5.55 1.71
C ASP A 150 18.19 -4.42 2.48
N LYS A 151 17.53 -3.26 2.66
CA LYS A 151 18.03 -2.13 3.45
C LYS A 151 18.32 -2.47 4.91
N PHE A 152 17.68 -3.51 5.43
CA PHE A 152 17.86 -4.02 6.80
C PHE A 152 18.60 -5.37 6.82
N GLY A 153 19.34 -5.69 5.75
CA GLY A 153 20.09 -6.93 5.65
C GLY A 153 19.19 -8.17 5.60
N PHE A 154 17.98 -8.05 5.02
CA PHE A 154 16.97 -9.11 4.95
C PHE A 154 16.49 -9.61 6.32
N ARG A 155 16.49 -8.74 7.32
CA ARG A 155 15.99 -9.02 8.67
C ARG A 155 14.85 -8.08 9.03
N LEU A 156 13.92 -8.57 9.85
CA LEU A 156 12.90 -7.74 10.45
C LEU A 156 13.57 -6.83 11.49
N PRO A 157 13.39 -5.49 11.43
CA PRO A 157 14.06 -4.56 12.35
C PRO A 157 13.78 -4.86 13.83
N TYR A 158 12.51 -5.13 14.13
CA TYR A 158 12.01 -5.53 15.45
C TYR A 158 10.63 -6.17 15.29
N ASN A 159 10.18 -6.96 16.27
CA ASN A 159 8.98 -7.80 16.14
C ASN A 159 7.68 -7.03 15.88
N GLN A 160 7.60 -5.79 16.37
CA GLN A 160 6.46 -4.89 16.22
C GLN A 160 6.45 -4.13 14.89
N TYR A 161 7.52 -4.22 14.10
CA TYR A 161 7.66 -3.46 12.86
C TYR A 161 6.56 -3.81 11.84
N PHE A 162 5.86 -2.78 11.37
CA PHE A 162 4.72 -2.86 10.46
C PHE A 162 4.80 -1.84 9.30
N GLY A 163 5.97 -1.22 9.08
CA GLY A 163 6.23 -0.29 7.98
C GLY A 163 6.49 -1.00 6.64
N GLY A 164 6.59 -0.22 5.56
CA GLY A 164 6.82 -0.72 4.21
C GLY A 164 5.52 -1.08 3.48
N VAL A 165 5.21 -2.37 3.41
CA VAL A 165 4.04 -2.93 2.71
C VAL A 165 3.20 -3.74 3.68
N SER A 166 1.93 -3.37 3.84
CA SER A 166 0.96 -4.07 4.69
C SER A 166 -0.38 -4.25 4.00
N ALA A 167 -1.21 -5.18 4.48
CA ALA A 167 -2.57 -5.37 3.99
C ALA A 167 -3.57 -5.54 5.14
N LEU A 168 -4.67 -4.79 5.08
CA LEU A 168 -5.78 -4.88 6.02
C LEU A 168 -7.07 -5.05 5.24
N SER A 169 -7.94 -5.96 5.69
CA SER A 169 -9.31 -6.02 5.18
C SER A 169 -10.05 -4.73 5.53
N LYS A 170 -11.14 -4.46 4.80
CA LYS A 170 -12.05 -3.35 5.10
C LYS A 170 -12.45 -3.31 6.58
N GLU A 171 -12.82 -4.48 7.12
CA GLU A 171 -13.22 -4.63 8.53
C GLU A 171 -12.07 -4.31 9.49
N GLN A 172 -10.87 -4.88 9.25
CA GLN A 172 -9.70 -4.63 10.10
C GLN A 172 -9.33 -3.13 10.14
N PHE A 173 -9.35 -2.47 8.97
CA PHE A 173 -9.02 -1.06 8.85
C PHE A 173 -10.07 -0.17 9.55
N GLN A 174 -11.36 -0.46 9.37
CA GLN A 174 -12.44 0.27 10.05
C GLN A 174 -12.42 0.04 11.57
N LYS A 175 -12.11 -1.18 12.03
CA LYS A 175 -12.05 -1.55 13.45
C LYS A 175 -11.03 -0.73 14.25
N ILE A 176 -9.94 -0.29 13.60
CA ILE A 176 -8.92 0.57 14.19
C ILE A 176 -9.16 2.07 13.96
N ASN A 177 -10.29 2.47 13.36
CA ASN A 177 -10.54 3.84 12.92
C ASN A 177 -9.50 4.33 11.89
N GLY A 178 -9.02 3.45 11.01
CA GLY A 178 -7.90 3.74 10.11
C GLY A 178 -6.62 4.15 10.83
N PHE A 179 -5.76 4.86 10.09
CA PHE A 179 -4.43 5.26 10.52
C PHE A 179 -4.42 6.67 11.14
N PRO A 180 -3.41 7.06 11.93
CA PRO A 180 -3.36 8.41 12.49
C PRO A 180 -3.17 9.48 11.40
N ASN A 181 -3.87 10.61 11.48
CA ASN A 181 -3.70 11.72 10.53
C ASN A 181 -2.65 12.74 10.98
N ASN A 182 -2.18 12.66 12.23
CA ASN A 182 -1.37 13.72 12.84
C ASN A 182 0.15 13.44 12.84
N TYR A 183 0.61 12.45 12.06
CA TYR A 183 2.03 12.14 11.87
C TYR A 183 2.57 12.87 10.64
N TRP A 184 3.04 14.09 10.87
CA TRP A 184 3.71 14.91 9.86
C TRP A 184 5.23 14.67 9.94
N GLY A 185 5.82 14.25 8.82
CA GLY A 185 7.23 13.90 8.71
C GLY A 185 7.47 12.40 8.90
N TRP A 186 8.75 12.03 9.05
CA TRP A 186 9.18 10.64 9.03
C TRP A 186 9.10 9.97 10.40
N GLY A 187 8.42 8.82 10.42
CA GLY A 187 8.59 7.75 11.41
C GLY A 187 7.58 7.73 12.56
N GLY A 188 7.26 6.51 12.99
CA GLY A 188 6.47 6.20 14.17
C GLY A 188 4.97 6.07 13.91
N GLU A 189 4.50 6.39 12.71
CA GLU A 189 3.11 6.19 12.32
C GLU A 189 2.81 4.70 12.11
N ASP A 190 3.78 3.93 11.63
CA ASP A 190 3.73 2.48 11.49
C ASP A 190 3.70 1.76 12.86
N ASP A 191 4.43 2.28 13.86
CA ASP A 191 4.36 1.79 15.23
C ASP A 191 2.99 2.11 15.89
N ASP A 192 2.42 3.29 15.63
CA ASP A 192 1.06 3.64 16.07
C ASP A 192 0.04 2.69 15.44
N ILE A 193 0.14 2.42 14.14
CA ILE A 193 -0.71 1.46 13.45
C ILE A 193 -0.60 0.07 14.09
N TYR A 194 0.62 -0.41 14.36
CA TYR A 194 0.82 -1.67 15.08
C TYR A 194 0.10 -1.66 16.44
N ASN A 195 0.27 -0.60 17.24
CA ASN A 195 -0.37 -0.47 18.54
C ASN A 195 -1.91 -0.49 18.43
N ARG A 196 -2.49 0.22 17.45
CA ARG A 196 -3.94 0.19 17.18
C ARG A 196 -4.45 -1.22 16.90
N LEU A 197 -3.71 -1.99 16.10
CA LEU A 197 -4.05 -3.36 15.76
C LEU A 197 -4.07 -4.25 17.02
N VAL A 198 -3.02 -4.17 17.83
CA VAL A 198 -2.90 -4.93 19.08
C VAL A 198 -3.98 -4.53 20.09
N PHE A 199 -4.27 -3.23 20.25
CA PHE A 199 -5.35 -2.76 21.13
C PHE A 199 -6.75 -3.21 20.71
N LYS A 200 -6.92 -3.61 19.44
CA LYS A 200 -8.15 -4.21 18.92
C LYS A 200 -8.12 -5.75 18.89
N GLY A 201 -7.13 -6.34 19.58
CA GLY A 201 -7.00 -7.78 19.77
C GLY A 201 -6.53 -8.53 18.53
N MET A 202 -5.88 -7.85 17.57
CA MET A 202 -5.38 -8.46 16.35
C MET A 202 -3.89 -8.80 16.48
N GLY A 203 -3.50 -9.97 15.94
CA GLY A 203 -2.11 -10.36 15.77
C GLY A 203 -1.60 -9.98 14.39
N ILE A 204 -0.28 -10.00 14.18
CA ILE A 204 0.31 -9.70 12.86
C ILE A 204 0.61 -10.99 12.12
N SER A 205 -0.01 -11.17 10.96
CA SER A 205 0.33 -12.23 10.00
C SER A 205 1.52 -11.81 9.14
N ARG A 206 2.44 -12.74 8.87
CA ARG A 206 3.63 -12.53 8.04
C ARG A 206 3.85 -13.71 7.09
N PRO A 207 4.36 -13.50 5.86
CA PRO A 207 4.89 -14.59 5.04
C PRO A 207 6.12 -15.21 5.70
N ASP A 208 6.52 -16.37 5.21
CA ASP A 208 7.87 -16.88 5.47
C ASP A 208 8.90 -15.82 5.04
N ALA A 209 9.99 -15.67 5.81
CA ALA A 209 10.97 -14.62 5.58
C ALA A 209 11.71 -14.75 4.24
N ALA A 210 11.85 -15.97 3.68
CA ALA A 210 12.44 -16.17 2.37
C ALA A 210 11.53 -15.68 1.24
N ILE A 211 10.21 -15.85 1.39
CA ILE A 211 9.19 -15.38 0.45
C ILE A 211 8.95 -13.88 0.62
N GLY A 212 9.00 -13.38 1.86
CA GLY A 212 8.74 -11.98 2.20
C GLY A 212 9.89 -11.02 1.93
N LYS A 213 10.82 -11.38 1.03
CA LYS A 213 11.95 -10.53 0.65
C LYS A 213 11.49 -9.38 -0.23
N CYS A 214 11.97 -8.18 0.09
CA CYS A 214 11.72 -6.98 -0.69
C CYS A 214 13.02 -6.24 -0.98
N ARG A 215 13.09 -5.63 -2.16
CA ARG A 215 14.19 -4.75 -2.55
C ARG A 215 13.73 -3.30 -2.52
N MET A 216 14.51 -2.44 -1.88
CA MET A 216 14.25 -1.01 -1.82
C MET A 216 14.94 -0.27 -2.97
N ILE A 217 14.18 0.54 -3.71
CA ILE A 217 14.73 1.52 -4.66
C ILE A 217 15.45 2.58 -3.83
N ARG A 218 16.78 2.62 -3.93
CA ARG A 218 17.60 3.52 -3.12
C ARG A 218 17.36 4.97 -3.52
N HIS A 219 17.26 5.83 -2.51
CA HIS A 219 17.15 7.27 -2.68
C HIS A 219 17.78 8.02 -1.50
N MET A 220 18.15 9.27 -1.71
CA MET A 220 18.51 10.18 -0.61
C MET A 220 17.26 10.54 0.19
N ARG A 221 17.40 10.92 1.46
CA ARG A 221 16.24 11.38 2.24
C ARG A 221 15.61 12.60 1.57
N ASP A 222 14.29 12.58 1.44
CA ASP A 222 13.55 13.67 0.83
C ASP A 222 13.56 14.89 1.74
N THR A 223 13.75 16.07 1.14
CA THR A 223 13.43 17.33 1.81
C THR A 223 11.95 17.28 2.25
N LYS A 224 11.65 17.79 3.46
CA LYS A 224 10.28 17.81 4.03
C LYS A 224 9.71 16.45 4.43
N ASN A 225 10.57 15.47 4.62
CA ASN A 225 10.28 14.23 5.31
C ASN A 225 11.24 14.05 6.51
N GLU A 226 11.46 15.13 7.25
CA GLU A 226 12.35 15.12 8.41
C GLU A 226 11.78 14.25 9.53
N PRO A 227 12.62 13.65 10.38
CA PRO A 227 12.17 12.90 11.55
C PRO A 227 11.13 13.65 12.36
N ASN A 228 9.95 13.04 12.57
CA ASN A 228 8.93 13.63 13.41
C ASN A 228 9.44 13.69 14.86
N PRO A 229 9.65 14.89 15.45
CA PRO A 229 10.23 15.01 16.79
C PRO A 229 9.30 14.46 17.88
N GLN A 230 8.00 14.37 17.61
CA GLN A 230 6.99 13.90 18.55
C GLN A 230 6.69 12.39 18.42
N ARG A 231 7.36 11.66 17.53
CA ARG A 231 6.99 10.26 17.19
C ARG A 231 6.86 9.35 18.42
N PHE A 232 7.82 9.39 19.34
CA PHE A 232 7.81 8.53 20.53
C PHE A 232 6.68 8.91 21.49
N ASN A 233 6.42 10.22 21.64
CA ASN A 233 5.32 10.70 22.45
C ASN A 233 3.98 10.26 21.86
N LYS A 234 3.80 10.39 20.54
CA LYS A 234 2.57 9.98 19.86
C LYS A 234 2.33 8.47 19.97
N ILE A 235 3.37 7.64 19.81
CA ILE A 235 3.31 6.17 19.99
C ILE A 235 2.86 5.82 21.42
N ALA A 236 3.38 6.51 22.43
CA ALA A 236 2.99 6.28 23.82
C ALA A 236 1.50 6.61 24.07
N HIS A 237 0.92 7.51 23.27
CA HIS A 237 -0.46 7.99 23.40
C HIS A 237 -1.42 7.42 22.34
N THR A 238 -1.06 6.31 21.67
CA THR A 238 -1.93 5.70 20.65
C THR A 238 -3.29 5.29 21.24
N LYS A 239 -3.31 4.75 22.47
CA LYS A 239 -4.54 4.24 23.10
C LYS A 239 -5.56 5.35 23.34
N GLU A 240 -5.09 6.53 23.73
CA GLU A 240 -5.89 7.72 23.97
C GLU A 240 -6.38 8.32 22.66
N THR A 241 -5.52 8.37 21.64
CA THR A 241 -5.78 9.13 20.41
C THR A 241 -6.46 8.34 19.31
N MET A 242 -6.35 7.00 19.26
CA MET A 242 -6.87 6.21 18.13
C MET A 242 -8.38 6.33 17.90
N LYS A 243 -9.15 6.72 18.92
CA LYS A 243 -10.59 6.94 18.82
C LYS A 243 -10.96 8.30 18.22
N SER A 244 -10.08 9.28 18.26
CA SER A 244 -10.32 10.66 17.81
C SER A 244 -9.45 11.10 16.64
N ASP A 245 -8.32 10.43 16.41
CA ASP A 245 -7.45 10.65 15.25
C ASP A 245 -7.48 9.42 14.32
N GLY A 246 -8.12 9.55 13.16
CA GLY A 246 -8.32 8.45 12.23
C GLY A 246 -9.28 8.79 11.09
N LEU A 247 -9.96 7.78 10.54
CA LEU A 247 -10.98 7.97 9.49
C LEU A 247 -12.06 8.99 9.90
N ASN A 248 -12.47 8.99 11.17
CA ASN A 248 -13.50 9.89 11.67
C ASN A 248 -13.08 11.38 11.72
N SER A 249 -11.79 11.67 11.66
CA SER A 249 -11.24 13.04 11.65
C SER A 249 -10.43 13.34 10.40
N LEU A 250 -10.55 12.48 9.38
CA LEU A 250 -9.89 12.64 8.10
C LEU A 250 -10.46 13.85 7.35
N THR A 251 -9.63 14.85 7.11
CA THR A 251 -9.95 16.04 6.32
C THR A 251 -8.97 16.21 5.16
N TYR A 252 -9.50 16.44 3.97
CA TYR A 252 -8.74 16.67 2.73
C TYR A 252 -9.68 17.20 1.63
N THR A 253 -9.09 17.74 0.58
CA THR A 253 -9.78 18.15 -0.65
C THR A 253 -9.17 17.41 -1.84
N VAL A 254 -9.99 16.77 -2.67
CA VAL A 254 -9.53 16.21 -3.94
C VAL A 254 -9.39 17.34 -4.95
N ILE A 255 -8.16 17.59 -5.41
CA ILE A 255 -7.86 18.61 -6.42
C ILE A 255 -8.09 18.03 -7.82
N LYS A 256 -7.60 16.80 -8.04
CA LYS A 256 -7.64 16.16 -9.35
C LYS A 256 -7.62 14.65 -9.24
N THR A 257 -8.34 13.98 -10.13
CA THR A 257 -8.25 12.53 -10.36
C THR A 257 -7.90 12.29 -11.82
N ASP A 258 -6.76 11.65 -12.06
CA ASP A 258 -6.29 11.25 -13.38
C ASP A 258 -6.29 9.72 -13.49
N LYS A 259 -7.04 9.15 -14.45
CA LYS A 259 -7.04 7.71 -14.73
C LYS A 259 -6.09 7.43 -15.89
N PHE A 260 -4.92 6.87 -15.59
CA PHE A 260 -3.97 6.37 -16.58
C PHE A 260 -4.22 4.89 -16.84
N GLN A 261 -3.65 4.32 -17.91
CA GLN A 261 -3.80 2.89 -18.20
C GLN A 261 -3.31 2.01 -17.04
N LEU A 262 -2.19 2.38 -16.42
CA LEU A 262 -1.50 1.58 -15.39
C LEU A 262 -1.94 1.90 -13.95
N TYR A 263 -2.51 3.07 -13.68
CA TYR A 263 -2.89 3.48 -12.32
C TYR A 263 -3.87 4.64 -12.32
N THR A 264 -4.54 4.85 -11.19
CA THR A 264 -5.29 6.08 -10.91
C THR A 264 -4.46 6.97 -10.00
N LYS A 265 -4.21 8.23 -10.41
CA LYS A 265 -3.55 9.25 -9.58
C LYS A 265 -4.61 10.18 -8.98
N ILE A 266 -4.64 10.28 -7.65
CA ILE A 266 -5.54 11.20 -6.95
C ILE A 266 -4.67 12.24 -6.24
N THR A 267 -4.71 13.47 -6.74
CA THR A 267 -4.01 14.61 -6.14
C THR A 267 -4.90 15.26 -5.10
N VAL A 268 -4.40 15.36 -3.87
CA VAL A 268 -5.16 15.84 -2.71
C VAL A 268 -4.40 16.89 -1.94
N ASP A 269 -5.14 17.91 -1.47
CA ASP A 269 -4.70 18.80 -0.40
C ASP A 269 -5.13 18.19 0.93
N ILE A 270 -4.17 17.92 1.81
CA ILE A 270 -4.39 17.35 3.14
C ILE A 270 -4.18 18.37 4.27
N GLY A 271 -4.04 19.66 3.93
CA GLY A 271 -3.71 20.74 4.84
C GLY A 271 -2.25 20.68 5.34
N SER A 272 -2.00 21.40 6.44
CA SER A 272 -0.69 21.53 7.07
C SER A 272 -0.70 21.00 8.51
N PRO A 273 0.49 20.74 9.12
CA PRO A 273 0.58 20.46 10.54
C PRO A 273 -0.05 21.60 11.34
N LYS A 274 -0.92 21.27 12.31
CA LYS A 274 -1.42 22.28 13.25
C LYS A 274 -0.26 22.72 14.16
N SER A 275 -0.04 24.04 14.22
CA SER A 275 0.91 24.70 15.13
C SER A 275 0.59 24.44 16.59
#